data_AF-A0A7J9TM57-F1
#
_entry.id   AF-A0A7J9TM57-F1
#
_cell.length_a   1.000
_cell.length_b   1.000
_cell.length_c   1.000
_cell.angle_alpha   90.00
_cell.angle_beta   90.00
_cell.angle_gamma   90.00
#
_symmetry.space_group_name_H-M   'P 1'
#
loop_
_entity.id
_entity.type
_entity.pdbx_description
1 polymer ?
#
loop_
_entity_poly.entity_id
_entity_poly.type
_entity_poly.pdbx_seq_one_letter_code
_entity_poly.pdbx_strand_id
1 'polypeptide(L)' 'MKVLNYRILLRKEPEGGYTVMVPLLPGCVTYGETIEEAIDMAKEAIELYIESLKEHGEVIPTEEGILEYTLTVEAHA' A
#
# COMPACT_ATOMS: atom_id res chain seq x y z
N MET A 1 5.78 0.22 -21.54
CA MET A 1 5.64 0.19 -20.07
C MET A 1 4.35 0.90 -19.69
N LYS A 2 3.50 0.26 -18.90
CA LYS A 2 2.36 0.94 -18.27
C LYS A 2 2.83 1.42 -16.90
N VAL A 3 2.67 2.70 -16.61
CA VAL A 3 2.94 3.25 -15.28
C VAL A 3 1.69 3.01 -14.43
N LEU A 4 1.87 2.39 -13.27
CA LEU A 4 0.81 2.13 -12.31
C LEU A 4 1.09 2.97 -11.06
N ASN A 5 0.04 3.53 -10.47
CA ASN A 5 0.13 4.28 -9.24
C ASN A 5 -0.67 3.52 -8.19
N TYR A 6 -0.13 3.45 -6.97
CA TYR A 6 -0.79 2.85 -5.82
C TYR A 6 -0.64 3.78 -4.62
N ARG A 7 -1.72 3.97 -3.88
CA ARG A 7 -1.67 4.68 -2.61
C ARG A 7 -1.17 3.75 -1.51
N ILE A 8 -0.32 4.30 -0.64
CA ILE A 8 0.24 3.59 0.50
C ILE A 8 -0.17 4.30 1.80
N LEU A 9 -0.41 3.51 2.84
CA LEU A 9 -0.65 4.00 4.20
C LEU A 9 0.57 3.65 5.04
N LEU A 10 1.21 4.65 5.63
CA LEU A 10 2.30 4.45 6.58
C LEU A 10 1.76 4.62 7.99
N ARG A 11 1.85 3.56 8.78
CA ARG A 11 1.55 3.58 10.21
C ARG A 11 2.85 3.57 10.99
N LYS A 12 3.05 4.57 11.84
CA LYS A 12 4.18 4.60 12.75
C LYS A 12 3.99 3.54 13.84
N GLU A 13 4.98 2.69 14.06
CA GLU A 13 4.92 1.64 15.08
C GLU A 13 5.46 2.13 16.44
N PRO A 14 4.95 1.59 17.57
CA PRO A 14 5.39 1.97 18.93
C PRO A 14 6.90 1.78 19.18
N GLU A 15 7.48 0.73 18.62
CA GLU A 15 8.89 0.35 18.71
C GLU A 15 9.80 1.19 17.80
N GLY A 16 9.23 2.01 16.92
CA GLY A 16 9.96 2.74 15.88
C GLY A 16 9.66 2.18 14.48
N GLY A 17 10.05 2.94 13.46
CA GLY A 17 9.76 2.60 12.06
C GLY A 17 8.30 2.75 11.66
N TYR A 18 8.00 2.21 10.48
CA TYR A 18 6.72 2.36 9.79
C TYR A 18 6.29 1.06 9.13
N THR A 19 5.12 0.55 9.51
CA THR A 19 4.42 -0.46 8.72
C THR A 19 3.73 0.23 7.54
N VAL A 20 3.91 -0.32 6.34
CA VAL A 20 3.26 0.15 5.13
C VAL A 20 2.20 -0.84 4.70
N MET A 21 1.04 -0.33 4.33
CA MET A 21 -0.08 -1.09 3.77
C MET A 21 -0.50 -0.48 2.43
N VAL A 22 -0.86 -1.32 1.47
CA VAL A 22 -1.38 -0.89 0.17
C VAL A 22 -2.86 -1.26 0.09
N PRO A 23 -3.82 -0.33 0.30
CA PRO A 23 -5.24 -0.67 0.37
C PRO A 23 -5.78 -1.43 -0.84
N LEU A 24 -5.27 -1.10 -2.03
CA LEU A 24 -5.70 -1.71 -3.29
C LEU A 24 -5.08 -3.10 -3.54
N LEU A 25 -4.04 -3.48 -2.78
CA LEU A 25 -3.40 -4.79 -2.84
C LEU A 25 -3.53 -5.46 -1.45
N PRO A 26 -4.71 -6.04 -1.13
CA PRO A 26 -4.94 -6.63 0.19
C PRO A 26 -3.86 -7.66 0.56
N GLY A 27 -3.31 -7.52 1.76
CA GLY A 27 -2.23 -8.39 2.23
C GLY A 27 -0.83 -7.95 1.81
N CYS A 28 -0.68 -6.94 0.93
CA CYS A 28 0.59 -6.29 0.67
C CYS A 28 0.94 -5.38 1.86
N VAL A 29 1.70 -5.94 2.79
CA VAL A 29 2.16 -5.29 4.02
C VAL A 29 3.67 -5.44 4.10
N THR A 30 4.35 -4.33 4.40
CA THR A 30 5.81 -4.31 4.59
C THR A 30 6.18 -3.34 5.71
N TYR A 31 7.47 -3.19 5.99
CA TYR A 31 7.98 -2.35 7.07
C TYR A 31 9.33 -1.73 6.67
N GLY A 32 9.62 -0.53 7.18
CA GLY A 32 10.96 0.07 7.15
C GLY A 32 11.24 0.89 8.42
N GLU A 33 12.50 1.03 8.81
CA GLU A 33 12.92 1.78 10.00
C GLU A 33 12.77 3.30 9.79
N THR A 34 12.89 3.76 8.55
CA THR A 34 12.68 5.15 8.12
C THR A 34 11.53 5.28 7.14
N ILE A 35 11.06 6.50 6.90
CA ILE A 35 10.00 6.74 5.90
C ILE A 35 10.50 6.36 4.51
N GLU A 36 11.73 6.75 4.18
CA GLU A 36 12.38 6.48 2.91
C GLU A 36 12.51 4.97 2.67
N GLU A 37 13.02 4.25 3.67
CA GLU A 37 13.12 2.79 3.60
C GLU A 37 11.75 2.13 3.47
N ALA A 38 10.77 2.56 4.26
CA ALA A 38 9.41 2.02 4.19
C ALA A 38 8.80 2.20 2.79
N ILE A 39 9.05 3.33 2.14
CA ILE A 39 8.62 3.60 0.76
C ILE A 39 9.32 2.67 -0.24
N ASP A 40 10.63 2.46 -0.10
CA ASP A 40 11.38 1.58 -0.99
C ASP A 40 10.95 0.12 -0.82
N MET A 41 10.78 -0.34 0.41
CA MET A 41 10.21 -1.65 0.73
C MET A 41 8.79 -1.82 0.17
N ALA A 42 7.98 -0.75 0.15
CA ALA A 42 6.65 -0.79 -0.43
C ALA A 42 6.68 -0.92 -1.95
N LYS A 43 7.61 -0.24 -2.64
CA LYS A 43 7.78 -0.39 -4.10
C LYS A 43 8.11 -1.84 -4.45
N GLU A 44 9.09 -2.44 -3.79
CA GLU A 44 9.49 -3.83 -4.02
C GLU A 44 8.32 -4.79 -3.76
N ALA A 45 7.60 -4.62 -2.64
CA ALA A 45 6.46 -5.47 -2.31
C ALA A 45 5.32 -5.35 -3.35
N ILE A 46 5.04 -4.14 -3.85
CA ILE A 46 4.05 -3.90 -4.91
C ILE A 46 4.48 -4.57 -6.21
N GLU A 47 5.74 -4.43 -6.61
CA GLU A 47 6.28 -5.03 -7.83
C GLU A 47 6.16 -6.56 -7.79
N LEU A 48 6.57 -7.19 -6.68
CA LEU A 48 6.44 -8.64 -6.47
C LEU A 48 4.98 -9.09 -6.46
N TYR A 49 4.07 -8.32 -5.85
CA TYR A 49 2.64 -8.63 -5.87
C TYR A 49 2.10 -8.64 -7.31
N ILE A 50 2.46 -7.64 -8.11
CA ILE A 50 2.04 -7.54 -9.51
C ILE A 50 2.61 -8.69 -10.35
N GLU A 51 3.86 -9.08 -10.11
CA GLU A 51 4.46 -10.26 -10.75
C GLU A 51 3.67 -11.52 -10.43
N SER A 52 3.34 -11.74 -9.17
CA SER A 52 2.51 -12.88 -8.75
C SER A 52 1.14 -12.89 -9.43
N LEU A 53 0.43 -11.76 -9.50
CA LEU A 53 -0.85 -11.67 -10.21
C LEU A 53 -0.71 -12.05 -11.69
N LYS A 54 0.36 -11.61 -12.35
CA LYS A 54 0.62 -11.95 -13.76
C LYS A 54 0.85 -13.43 -13.95
N GLU A 55 1.64 -14.06 -13.07
CA GLU A 55 1.93 -15.49 -13.12
C GLU A 55 0.67 -16.36 -12.96
N HIS A 56 -0.29 -15.88 -12.17
CA HIS A 56 -1.57 -16.57 -11.94
C HIS A 56 -2.67 -16.17 -12.93
N GLY A 57 -2.37 -15.26 -13.88
CA GLY A 57 -3.35 -14.77 -14.86
C GLY A 57 -4.46 -13.91 -14.24
N GLU A 58 -4.20 -13.30 -13.09
CA GLU A 58 -5.13 -12.45 -12.38
C GLU A 58 -5.10 -11.00 -12.88
N VAL A 59 -6.18 -10.27 -12.62
CA VAL A 59 -6.30 -8.87 -13.02
C VAL A 59 -5.44 -8.01 -12.09
N ILE A 60 -4.58 -7.18 -12.68
CA ILE A 60 -3.82 -6.18 -11.93
C ILE A 60 -4.77 -5.02 -11.57
N PRO A 61 -5.05 -4.78 -10.28
CA PRO A 61 -5.95 -3.72 -9.87
C PRO A 61 -5.29 -2.35 -10.11
N THR A 62 -6.11 -1.37 -10.50
CA THR A 62 -5.67 0.00 -10.79
C THR A 62 -6.51 1.00 -9.98
N GLU A 63 -5.96 2.20 -9.78
CA GLU A 63 -6.65 3.30 -9.08
C GLU A 63 -7.73 3.99 -9.94
N GLU A 64 -8.00 3.48 -11.15
CA GLU A 64 -8.99 4.06 -12.06
C GLU A 64 -10.40 3.93 -11.47
N GLY A 65 -11.10 5.05 -11.33
CA GLY A 65 -12.46 5.08 -10.78
C GLY A 65 -12.55 4.98 -9.25
N ILE A 66 -11.43 5.02 -8.54
CA ILE A 66 -11.40 5.04 -7.07
C ILE A 66 -11.40 6.50 -6.57
N LEU A 67 -12.31 6.81 -5.65
CA LEU A 67 -12.34 8.09 -4.93
C LEU A 67 -11.86 7.87 -3.49
N GLU A 68 -10.88 8.67 -3.06
CA GLU A 68 -10.45 8.72 -1.66
C GLU A 68 -11.12 9.88 -0.93
N TYR A 69 -11.63 9.63 0.26
CA TYR A 69 -12.22 10.67 1.10
C TYR A 69 -12.02 10.35 2.57
N THR A 70 -11.65 11.37 3.35
CA THR A 70 -11.56 11.27 4.82
C THR A 70 -12.86 11.76 5.42
N LEU A 71 -13.53 10.90 6.19
CA LEU A 71 -14.70 11.27 6.97
C LEU A 71 -14.30 11.62 8.40
N THR A 72 -14.72 12.79 8.86
CA THR A 72 -14.64 13.17 10.28
C THR A 72 -15.96 12.82 10.95
N VAL A 73 -15.90 12.01 11.99
CA VAL A 73 -17.07 11.61 12.80
C VAL A 73 -16.84 12.00 14.25
N GLU A 74 -17.90 12.37 14.95
CA GLU A 74 -17.86 12.58 16.40
C GLU A 74 -18.05 11.24 17.10
N ALA A 75 -17.11 10.86 17.96
CA ALA A 75 -17.25 9.72 18.85
C ALA A 75 -17.63 10.24 20.25
N HIS A 76 -18.86 10.00 20.68
CA HIS A 76 -19.23 10.21 22.07
C HIS A 76 -18.78 8.98 22.88
N ALA A 77 -17.98 9.23 23.91
CA ALA A 77 -17.50 8.22 24.85
C ALA A 77 -18.64 7.60 25.67
#